data_AF-A0A961FT01-F1
#
_entry.id   AF-A0A961FT01-F1
#
_cell.length_a   1.000
_cell.length_b   1.000
_cell.length_c   1.000
_cell.angle_alpha   90.00
_cell.angle_beta   90.00
_cell.angle_gamma   90.00
#
_symmetry.space_group_name_H-M   'P 1'
#
loop_
_entity.id
_entity.type
_entity.pdbx_description
1 polymer ?
#
loop_
_entity_poly.entity_id
_entity_poly.type
_entity_poly.pdbx_seq_one_letter_code
_entity_poly.pdbx_strand_id
1 'polypeptide(L)'
;MKAIRRLLVILVTLNLFDASNATARTFTSSDGRTLEAEIATVQGDDVVLKVGIKAYTVPISRLSEADQKFIQEWKKERKKNLIPDLEVEISSGSNKSSDRKGDFDDREGSFDFT
;
A
#
# COMPACT_ATOMS: atom_id res chain seq x y z
N MET A 1 2.80 54.40 10.41
CA MET A 1 3.32 53.03 10.66
C MET A 1 2.21 51.99 10.47
N LYS A 2 1.81 51.68 9.23
CA LYS A 2 0.79 50.66 8.91
C LYS A 2 1.32 49.52 8.02
N ALA A 3 2.54 49.66 7.47
CA ALA A 3 3.18 48.65 6.63
C ALA A 3 3.89 47.56 7.44
N ILE A 4 4.36 47.85 8.65
CA ILE A 4 5.07 46.88 9.51
C ILE A 4 4.12 45.79 10.06
N ARG A 5 2.83 46.11 10.22
CA ARG A 5 1.80 45.12 10.59
C ARG A 5 1.39 44.19 9.45
N ARG A 6 1.66 44.56 8.20
CA ARG A 6 1.46 43.67 7.04
C ARG A 6 2.68 42.77 6.79
N LEU A 7 3.85 43.18 7.28
CA LEU A 7 5.10 42.43 7.17
C LEU A 7 5.21 41.29 8.19
N LEU A 8 4.53 41.39 9.34
CA LEU A 8 4.52 40.34 10.38
C LEU A 8 3.54 39.19 10.12
N VAL A 9 2.60 39.32 9.18
CA VAL A 9 1.64 38.25 8.85
C VAL A 9 2.24 37.25 7.84
N ILE A 10 3.22 37.67 7.05
CA ILE A 10 3.85 36.84 6.01
C ILE A 10 4.96 35.93 6.59
N LEU A 11 5.50 36.27 7.78
CA LEU A 11 6.55 35.50 8.45
C LEU A 11 6.02 34.33 9.31
N VAL A 12 4.69 34.21 9.48
CA VAL A 12 4.05 33.14 10.29
C VAL A 12 3.60 31.95 9.43
N THR A 13 3.54 32.09 8.10
CA THR A 13 3.03 31.02 7.21
C THR A 13 4.11 30.09 6.66
N LEU A 14 5.39 30.30 6.97
CA LEU A 14 6.48 29.46 6.46
C LEU A 14 6.80 28.29 7.39
N ASN A 15 5.79 27.52 7.79
CA ASN A 15 5.99 26.18 8.35
C ASN A 15 5.80 25.15 7.23
N LEU A 16 6.74 25.17 6.28
CA LEU A 16 6.84 24.11 5.28
C LEU A 16 7.64 22.96 5.92
N PHE A 17 6.97 22.20 6.78
CA PHE A 17 7.54 20.99 7.37
C PHE A 17 7.18 19.80 6.48
N ASP A 18 7.96 19.61 5.43
CA ASP A 18 7.84 18.46 4.54
C ASP A 18 8.68 17.30 5.09
N ALA A 19 8.12 16.59 6.08
CA ALA A 19 8.69 15.36 6.60
C ALA A 19 8.02 14.18 5.88
N SER A 20 8.45 13.88 4.66
CA SER A 20 8.00 12.71 3.90
C SER A 20 8.66 11.43 4.45
N ASN A 21 8.13 10.92 5.56
CA ASN A 21 8.34 9.56 6.06
C ASN A 21 7.00 9.09 6.60
N ALA A 22 6.29 8.23 5.85
CA ALA A 22 5.06 7.55 6.28
C ALA A 22 4.22 8.38 7.28
N THR A 23 3.71 9.51 6.80
CA THR A 23 3.31 10.61 7.67
C THR A 23 2.00 10.29 8.37
N ALA A 24 2.08 10.00 9.68
CA ALA A 24 0.94 10.13 10.55
C ALA A 24 0.37 11.54 10.37
N ARG A 25 -0.91 11.62 10.00
CA ARG A 25 -1.65 12.85 9.71
C ARG A 25 -2.87 12.91 10.62
N THR A 26 -3.26 14.12 11.00
CA THR A 26 -4.52 14.36 11.68
C THR A 26 -5.67 14.27 10.69
N PHE A 27 -6.43 13.19 10.76
CA PHE A 27 -7.71 13.00 10.08
C PHE A 27 -8.83 13.64 10.88
N THR A 28 -9.82 14.19 10.18
CA THR A 28 -11.01 14.77 10.79
C THR A 28 -12.21 13.93 10.42
N SER A 29 -12.98 13.53 11.43
CA SER A 29 -14.24 12.83 11.29
C SER A 29 -15.38 13.82 10.97
N SER A 30 -16.48 13.33 10.40
CA SER A 30 -17.64 14.12 9.99
C SER A 30 -18.34 14.80 11.16
N ASP A 31 -18.12 14.30 12.38
CA ASP A 31 -18.58 14.89 13.64
C ASP A 31 -17.60 15.95 14.21
N GLY A 32 -16.55 16.31 13.46
CA GLY A 32 -15.56 17.33 13.80
C GLY A 32 -14.46 16.85 14.75
N ARG A 33 -14.46 15.56 15.14
CA ARG A 33 -13.40 14.99 15.97
C ARG A 33 -12.16 14.75 15.13
N THR A 34 -10.99 14.95 15.72
CA THR A 34 -9.71 14.72 15.06
C THR A 34 -9.03 13.45 15.57
N LEU A 35 -8.29 12.78 14.69
CA LEU A 35 -7.54 11.57 14.98
C LEU A 35 -6.20 11.61 14.24
N GLU A 36 -5.11 11.58 14.99
CA GLU A 36 -3.78 11.41 14.39
C GLU A 36 -3.55 9.94 14.05
N ALA A 37 -3.40 9.63 12.76
CA ALA A 37 -3.24 8.27 12.27
C ALA A 37 -2.43 8.22 10.97
N GLU A 38 -1.93 7.04 10.63
CA GLU A 38 -1.32 6.73 9.34
C GLU A 38 -2.30 5.89 8.50
N ILE A 39 -2.36 6.11 7.18
CA ILE A 39 -3.14 5.23 6.29
C ILE A 39 -2.35 3.93 6.07
N ALA A 40 -2.84 2.82 6.62
CA ALA A 40 -2.24 1.52 6.40
C ALA A 40 -2.66 0.90 5.05
N THR A 41 -3.96 0.97 4.73
CA THR A 41 -4.51 0.48 3.45
C THR A 41 -5.91 1.06 3.21
N VAL A 42 -6.39 0.98 1.97
CA VAL A 42 -7.74 1.37 1.56
C VAL A 42 -8.40 0.16 0.89
N GLN A 43 -9.54 -0.28 1.43
CA GLN A 43 -10.28 -1.45 0.97
C GLN A 43 -11.68 -1.03 0.54
N GLY A 44 -11.95 -0.98 -0.77
CA GLY A 44 -13.22 -0.49 -1.28
C GLY A 44 -13.49 0.96 -0.83
N ASP A 45 -14.53 1.11 0.00
CA ASP A 45 -15.03 2.36 0.59
C ASP A 45 -14.58 2.59 2.05
N ASP A 46 -13.79 1.67 2.59
CA ASP A 46 -13.23 1.74 3.93
C ASP A 46 -11.73 2.05 3.90
N VAL A 47 -11.26 2.79 4.91
CA VAL A 47 -9.84 3.06 5.13
C VAL A 47 -9.39 2.43 6.45
N VAL A 48 -8.23 1.80 6.44
CA VAL A 48 -7.59 1.27 7.65
C VAL A 48 -6.59 2.31 8.13
N LEU A 49 -6.90 2.94 9.26
CA LEU A 49 -6.09 3.95 9.91
C LEU A 49 -5.35 3.35 11.10
N LYS A 50 -4.03 3.55 11.14
CA LYS A 50 -3.15 3.06 12.20
C LYS A 50 -2.83 4.18 13.18
N VAL A 51 -3.15 3.96 14.45
CA VAL A 51 -2.87 4.89 15.56
C VAL A 51 -1.90 4.17 16.50
N GLY A 52 -0.62 4.52 16.41
CA GLY A 52 0.45 3.79 17.10
C GLY A 52 0.51 2.33 16.64
N ILE A 53 0.13 1.39 17.51
CA ILE A 53 0.16 -0.06 17.23
C ILE A 53 -1.23 -0.57 16.80
N LYS A 54 -2.30 0.20 17.03
CA LYS A 54 -3.68 -0.23 16.74
C LYS A 54 -4.10 0.18 15.34
N ALA A 55 -4.87 -0.67 14.67
CA ALA A 55 -5.50 -0.37 13.39
C ALA A 55 -7.02 -0.30 13.55
N TYR A 56 -7.63 0.70 12.91
CA TYR A 56 -9.06 0.95 12.92
C TYR A 56 -9.57 1.00 11.49
N THR A 57 -10.65 0.28 11.22
CA THR A 57 -11.33 0.38 9.93
C THR A 57 -12.41 1.46 10.06
N VAL A 58 -12.31 2.49 9.24
CA VAL A 58 -13.21 3.64 9.26
C VAL A 58 -13.82 3.81 7.86
N PRO A 59 -15.15 3.92 7.75
CA PRO A 59 -15.77 4.27 6.48
C PRO A 59 -15.31 5.64 6.01
N ILE A 60 -14.88 5.75 4.75
CA ILE A 60 -14.37 7.01 4.19
C ILE A 60 -15.44 8.10 4.26
N SER A 61 -16.72 7.74 4.12
CA SER A 61 -17.86 8.66 4.24
C SER A 61 -17.99 9.35 5.60
N ARG A 62 -17.38 8.79 6.66
CA ARG A 62 -17.35 9.38 8.01
C ARG A 62 -16.18 10.33 8.23
N LEU A 63 -15.34 10.55 7.23
CA LEU A 63 -14.25 11.53 7.30
C LEU A 63 -14.69 12.84 6.64
N SER A 64 -13.99 13.93 6.94
CA SER A 64 -14.21 15.23 6.31
C SER A 64 -14.00 15.15 4.79
N GLU A 65 -14.66 16.01 4.02
CA GLU A 65 -14.50 16.03 2.55
C GLU A 65 -13.04 16.21 2.11
N ALA A 66 -12.26 16.98 2.88
CA ALA A 66 -10.84 17.18 2.62
C ALA A 66 -10.06 15.86 2.78
N ASP A 67 -10.35 15.11 3.83
CA ASP A 67 -9.69 13.83 4.10
C ASP A 67 -10.15 12.72 3.15
N GLN A 68 -11.42 12.75 2.73
CA GLN A 68 -11.93 11.86 1.69
C GLN A 68 -11.12 12.05 0.38
N LYS A 69 -10.90 13.30 -0.04
CA LYS A 69 -10.09 13.60 -1.24
C LYS A 69 -8.65 13.13 -1.08
N PHE A 70 -8.04 13.39 0.08
CA PHE A 70 -6.69 12.93 0.38
C PHE A 70 -6.55 11.41 0.27
N ILE A 71 -7.48 10.63 0.83
CA ILE A 71 -7.45 9.16 0.75
C ILE A 71 -7.55 8.68 -0.70
N GLN A 72 -8.35 9.36 -1.54
CA GLN A 72 -8.44 9.01 -2.97
C GLN A 72 -7.14 9.30 -3.72
N GLU A 73 -6.47 10.41 -3.41
CA GLU A 73 -5.15 10.73 -3.97
C GLU A 73 -4.09 9.73 -3.52
N TRP A 74 -4.03 9.45 -2.22
CA TRP A 74 -3.14 8.43 -1.65
C TRP A 74 -3.33 7.06 -2.32
N LYS A 75 -4.59 6.64 -2.56
CA LYS A 75 -4.90 5.38 -3.26
C LYS A 75 -4.35 5.35 -4.69
N LYS A 76 -4.38 6.48 -5.40
CA LYS A 76 -3.84 6.59 -6.77
C LYS A 76 -2.32 6.51 -6.78
N GLU A 77 -1.67 7.23 -5.87
CA GLU A 77 -0.20 7.24 -5.75
C GLU A 77 0.33 5.85 -5.37
N ARG A 78 -0.33 5.17 -4.43
CA ARG A 78 0.04 3.82 -4.01
C ARG A 78 -0.09 2.82 -5.15
N LYS A 79 -1.15 2.93 -5.98
CA LYS A 79 -1.32 2.13 -7.21
C LYS A 79 -0.21 2.34 -8.23
N LYS A 80 0.28 3.58 -8.39
CA LYS A 80 1.34 3.92 -9.34
C LYS A 80 2.68 3.26 -9.00
N ASN A 81 2.94 3.05 -7.70
CA ASN A 81 4.20 2.50 -7.19
C ASN A 81 4.14 1.00 -6.89
N LEU A 82 2.98 0.36 -7.07
CA LEU A 82 2.88 -1.09 -7.15
C LEU A 82 3.40 -1.48 -8.54
N ILE A 83 4.35 -2.41 -8.62
CA ILE A 83 4.59 -3.13 -9.88
C ILE A 83 3.19 -3.60 -10.31
N PRO A 84 2.67 -3.16 -11.47
CA PRO A 84 1.36 -3.64 -11.91
C PRO A 84 1.41 -5.15 -11.83
N ASP A 85 0.37 -5.79 -11.29
CA ASP A 85 0.23 -7.25 -11.37
C ASP A 85 0.61 -7.60 -12.80
N LEU A 86 1.77 -8.22 -12.98
CA LEU A 86 2.01 -8.96 -14.19
C LEU A 86 0.88 -9.98 -14.12
N GLU A 87 -0.13 -9.79 -14.97
CA GLU A 87 -0.92 -10.90 -15.48
C GLU A 87 0.12 -11.83 -16.08
N VAL A 88 0.68 -12.70 -15.24
CA VAL A 88 1.45 -13.83 -15.70
C VAL A 88 0.37 -14.69 -16.33
N GLU A 89 0.10 -14.43 -17.62
CA GLU A 89 -0.44 -15.44 -18.49
C GLU A 89 0.59 -16.57 -18.46
N ILE A 90 0.44 -17.46 -17.46
CA ILE A 90 0.98 -18.79 -17.54
C ILE A 90 0.18 -19.39 -18.68
N SER A 91 0.64 -19.17 -19.92
CA SER A 91 0.24 -20.02 -21.02
C SER A 91 0.53 -21.42 -20.50
N SER A 92 -0.54 -22.15 -20.19
CA SER A 92 -0.51 -23.58 -19.93
C SER A 92 -0.15 -24.21 -21.26
N GLY A 93 1.10 -24.01 -21.67
CA GLY A 93 1.75 -24.74 -22.73
C GLY A 93 1.85 -26.15 -22.20
N SER A 94 0.85 -26.95 -22.56
CA SER A 94 0.91 -28.41 -22.48
C SER A 94 2.29 -28.87 -22.92
N ASN A 95 3.17 -29.15 -21.96
CA ASN A 95 4.44 -29.80 -22.23
C ASN A 95 4.08 -31.24 -22.56
N LYS A 96 3.86 -31.48 -23.86
CA LYS A 96 3.77 -32.79 -24.46
C LYS A 96 5.01 -33.55 -24.00
N SER A 97 4.82 -34.47 -23.06
CA SER A 97 5.79 -35.46 -22.67
C SER A 97 6.22 -36.19 -23.94
N SER A 98 7.35 -35.80 -24.51
CA SER A 98 7.99 -36.58 -25.54
C SER A 98 8.47 -37.85 -24.85
N ASP A 99 8.01 -38.98 -25.39
CA ASP A 99 8.49 -40.33 -25.11
C ASP A 99 10.02 -40.33 -25.02
N ARG A 100 10.55 -40.23 -23.81
CA ARG A 100 11.88 -40.74 -23.52
C ARG A 100 11.70 -42.21 -23.25
N LYS A 101 11.72 -42.99 -24.33
CA LYS A 101 12.10 -44.40 -24.29
C LYS A 101 13.55 -44.43 -23.79
N GLY A 102 13.72 -44.39 -22.48
CA GLY A 102 14.99 -44.72 -21.86
C GLY A 102 15.16 -46.22 -22.00
N ASP A 103 16.12 -46.65 -22.81
CA ASP A 103 16.76 -47.95 -22.66
C ASP A 103 17.30 -47.99 -21.23
N PHE A 104 16.53 -48.59 -20.32
CA PHE A 104 17.06 -49.00 -19.04
C PHE A 104 17.65 -50.38 -19.30
N ASP A 105 18.95 -50.41 -19.58
CA ASP A 105 19.71 -51.66 -19.57
C ASP A 105 19.54 -52.27 -18.18
N ASP A 106 18.85 -53.40 -18.12
CA ASP A 106 18.62 -54.22 -16.94
C ASP A 106 19.96 -54.74 -16.41
N ARG A 107 20.69 -53.91 -15.65
CA ARG A 107 21.78 -54.39 -14.81
C ARG A 107 21.16 -55.15 -13.65
N GLU A 108 21.02 -56.46 -13.82
CA GLU A 108 20.84 -57.40 -12.72
C GLU A 108 22.05 -57.28 -11.77
N GLY A 109 21.92 -56.40 -10.78
CA GLY A 109 22.81 -56.38 -9.63
C GLY A 109 22.40 -57.51 -8.69
N SER A 110 23.12 -58.62 -8.71
CA SER A 110 23.03 -59.65 -7.68
C SER A 110 23.53 -59.07 -6.36
N PHE A 111 22.62 -58.84 -5.41
CA PHE A 111 23.00 -58.46 -4.05
C PHE A 111 23.20 -59.73 -3.20
N ASP A 112 24.44 -60.20 -3.12
CA ASP A 112 24.83 -61.20 -2.13
C ASP A 112 25.07 -60.52 -0.78
N PHE A 113 24.20 -60.79 0.19
CA PHE A 113 24.44 -60.50 1.59
C PHE A 113 25.11 -61.73 2.22
N THR A 114 26.43 -61.68 2.39
CA THR A 114 27.19 -62.58 3.27
C THR A 114 27.52 -61.88 4.58
#